data_AF-A0A1I3Q203-F1
#
_entry.id   AF-A0A1I3Q203-F1
#
_cell.length_a   1.000
_cell.length_b   1.000
_cell.length_c   1.000
_cell.angle_alpha   90.00
_cell.angle_beta   90.00
_cell.angle_gamma   90.00
#
_symmetry.space_group_name_H-M   'P 1'
#
loop_
_entity.id
_entity.type
_entity.pdbx_description
1 polymer ?
#
loop_
_entity_poly.entity_id
_entity_poly.type
_entity_poly.pdbx_seq_one_letter_code
_entity_poly.pdbx_strand_id
1 'polypeptide(L)' 'MPQYRFDLIGELAARDITGHECMNDTEARRDGDLLAHRLVSEKPSLLSDRNFIIVRNDKGDEIYRAPLALH' A
#
# COMPACT_ATOMS: atom_id res chain seq x y z
N MET A 1 12.72 3.59 -13.42
CA MET A 1 12.88 3.92 -11.98
C MET A 1 12.71 2.64 -11.17
N PRO A 2 13.08 2.55 -9.88
CA PRO A 2 12.83 1.32 -9.11
C PRO A 2 11.32 1.02 -9.04
N GLN A 3 11.00 -0.28 -9.11
CA GLN A 3 9.62 -0.74 -9.16
C GLN A 3 9.20 -1.26 -7.79
N TYR A 4 8.15 -0.67 -7.24
CA TYR A 4 7.59 -1.01 -5.94
C TYR A 4 6.28 -1.75 -6.13
N ARG A 5 5.88 -2.53 -5.12
CA ARG A 5 4.59 -3.22 -5.12
C ARG A 5 3.76 -2.78 -3.93
N PHE A 6 2.48 -2.57 -4.16
CA PHE A 6 1.50 -2.10 -3.18
C PHE A 6 0.41 -3.15 -3.00
N ASP A 7 0.63 -4.08 -2.08
CA ASP A 7 -0.32 -5.17 -1.85
C ASP A 7 -1.29 -4.82 -0.71
N LEU A 8 -2.59 -4.91 -0.95
CA LEU A 8 -3.58 -4.90 0.11
C LEU A 8 -3.56 -6.26 0.82
N ILE A 9 -3.35 -6.24 2.13
CA ILE A 9 -3.32 -7.41 2.99
C ILE A 9 -4.31 -7.21 4.14
N GLY A 10 -4.96 -8.30 4.55
CA GLY A 10 -5.95 -8.29 5.63
C GLY A 10 -7.10 -9.24 5.36
N GLU A 11 -8.31 -8.82 5.70
CA GLU A 11 -9.55 -9.57 5.47
C GLU A 11 -9.90 -9.64 3.98
N LEU A 12 -9.48 -8.62 3.20
CA LEU A 12 -9.46 -8.66 1.75
C LEU A 12 -8.01 -8.54 1.28
N ALA A 13 -7.56 -9.47 0.44
CA ALA A 13 -6.24 -9.44 -0.14
C ALA A 13 -6.31 -9.08 -1.63
N ALA A 14 -5.50 -8.11 -2.05
CA ALA A 14 -5.30 -7.79 -3.46
C ALA A 14 -3.81 -7.56 -3.69
N ARG A 15 -3.27 -8.17 -4.76
CA ARG A 15 -1.84 -8.06 -5.07
C ARG A 15 -1.63 -7.12 -6.23
N ASP A 16 -0.63 -6.25 -6.10
CA ASP A 16 -0.16 -5.45 -7.22
C ASP A 16 0.83 -6.28 -8.05
N ILE A 17 0.34 -6.77 -9.18
CA ILE A 17 1.08 -7.63 -10.09
C ILE A 17 1.98 -6.79 -11.02
N THR A 18 1.54 -5.57 -11.33
CA THR A 18 2.23 -4.69 -12.28
C THR A 18 3.35 -3.92 -11.60
N GLY A 19 3.16 -3.54 -10.33
CA GLY A 19 4.08 -2.66 -9.62
C GLY A 19 3.95 -1.21 -10.09
N HIS A 20 4.44 -0.29 -9.27
CA HIS A 20 4.46 1.14 -9.53
C HIS A 20 5.89 1.67 -9.52
N GLU A 21 6.22 2.56 -10.46
CA GLU A 21 7.52 3.21 -10.47
C GLU A 21 7.54 4.35 -9.44
N CYS A 22 8.45 4.28 -8.48
CA CYS A 22 8.74 5.38 -7.56
C CYS A 22 10.21 5.77 -7.67
N MET A 23 10.52 7.02 -7.36
CA MET A 23 11.88 7.56 -7.36
C MET A 23 12.72 6.96 -6.21
N ASN A 24 12.12 6.72 -5.05
CA ASN A 24 12.78 6.18 -3.85
C ASN A 24 11.75 5.68 -2.81
N ASP A 25 12.25 5.04 -1.74
CA ASP A 25 11.44 4.53 -0.63
C ASP A 25 10.56 5.60 0.03
N THR A 26 11.00 6.85 0.10
CA THR A 26 10.23 7.95 0.71
C THR A 26 9.00 8.28 -0.12
N GLU A 27 9.13 8.33 -1.45
CA GLU A 27 7.98 8.51 -2.34
C GLU A 27 7.05 7.30 -2.27
N ALA A 28 7.59 6.09 -2.31
CA ALA A 28 6.80 4.86 -2.22
C ALA A 28 5.98 4.79 -0.91
N ARG A 29 6.54 5.24 0.21
CA ARG A 29 5.81 5.36 1.49
C ARG A 29 4.63 6.31 1.39
N ARG A 30 4.87 7.52 0.89
CA ARG A 30 3.84 8.56 0.74
C ARG A 30 2.71 8.08 -0.17
N ASP A 31 3.05 7.42 -1.27
CA ASP A 31 2.08 6.91 -2.21
C ASP A 31 1.28 5.74 -1.61
N GLY A 32 1.90 4.94 -0.72
CA GLY A 32 1.22 3.92 0.08
C GLY A 32 0.13 4.51 0.98
N ASP A 33 0.42 5.61 1.68
CA ASP A 33 -0.56 6.31 2.50
C ASP A 33 -1.70 6.91 1.66
N LEU A 34 -1.37 7.53 0.52
CA LEU A 34 -2.36 8.09 -0.40
C LEU A 34 -3.27 7.00 -0.97
N LEU A 35 -2.72 5.83 -1.30
CA LEU A 35 -3.48 4.70 -1.79
C LEU A 35 -4.40 4.13 -0.70
N ALA A 36 -3.90 3.99 0.53
CA ALA A 36 -4.71 3.52 1.67
C ALA A 36 -5.90 4.47 1.92
N HIS A 37 -5.66 5.77 1.93
CA HIS A 37 -6.71 6.77 2.09
C HIS A 37 -7.73 6.73 0.94
N ARG A 38 -7.27 6.61 -0.31
CA ARG A 38 -8.18 6.48 -1.47
C ARG A 38 -9.04 5.22 -1.40
N LEU A 39 -8.45 4.07 -1.07
CA LEU A 39 -9.17 2.80 -0.95
C LEU A 39 -10.29 2.88 0.11
N VAL A 40 -10.02 3.48 1.26
CA VAL A 40 -11.02 3.69 2.30
C VAL A 40 -12.12 4.65 1.84
N SER A 41 -11.75 5.73 1.14
CA SER A 41 -12.71 6.71 0.61
C SER A 41 -13.65 6.08 -0.43
N GLU A 42 -13.11 5.26 -1.33
CA GLU A 42 -13.86 4.58 -2.40
C GLU A 42 -14.65 3.38 -1.89
N LYS A 43 -14.11 2.66 -0.89
CA LYS A 43 -14.70 1.47 -0.32
C LYS A 43 -14.56 1.48 1.21
N PRO A 44 -15.45 2.21 1.92
CA PRO A 44 -15.40 2.35 3.37
C PRO A 44 -15.47 1.03 4.15
N SER A 45 -16.00 -0.04 3.54
CA SER A 45 -16.02 -1.37 4.14
C SER A 45 -14.64 -2.01 4.28
N LEU A 46 -13.59 -1.44 3.68
CA LEU A 46 -12.20 -1.85 3.91
C LEU A 46 -11.59 -1.20 5.16
N LEU A 47 -12.25 -0.22 5.77
CA LEU A 47 -11.77 0.42 7.00
C LEU A 47 -11.74 -0.62 8.12
N SER A 48 -10.53 -1.04 8.49
CA SER A 48 -10.30 -2.03 9.52
C SER A 48 -8.84 -1.98 9.94
N ASP A 49 -8.58 -2.12 11.24
CA ASP A 49 -7.20 -2.23 11.78
C ASP A 49 -6.47 -3.49 11.29
N ARG A 50 -7.20 -4.42 10.68
CA ARG A 50 -6.65 -5.65 10.09
C ARG A 50 -6.27 -5.51 8.63
N ASN A 51 -6.71 -4.42 7.97
CA ASN A 51 -6.41 -4.15 6.57
C ASN A 51 -5.29 -3.11 6.47
N PHE A 52 -4.27 -3.40 5.67
CA PHE A 52 -3.14 -2.50 5.43
C PHE A 52 -2.57 -2.71 4.02
N ILE A 53 -1.92 -1.68 3.50
CA ILE A 53 -1.11 -1.79 2.29
C ILE A 53 0.33 -2.10 2.69
N ILE A 54 0.87 -3.21 2.21
CA ILE A 54 2.31 -3.48 2.27
C ILE A 54 2.97 -2.84 1.06
N VAL A 55 4.00 -2.04 1.30
CA VAL A 55 4.88 -1.51 0.25
C VAL A 55 6.18 -2.30 0.23
N ARG A 56 6.49 -2.89 -0.93
CA ARG A 56 7.74 -3.63 -1.16
C ARG A 56 8.59 -2.95 -2.21
N ASN A 57 9.90 -2.92 -2.01
CA ASN A 57 10.86 -2.41 -3.00
C ASN A 57 11.09 -3.44 -4.14
N ASP A 58 11.96 -3.09 -5.08
CA ASP A 58 12.33 -3.91 -6.23
C ASP A 58 13.05 -5.20 -5.86
N LYS A 59 13.67 -5.25 -4.68
CA LYS A 59 14.29 -6.45 -4.10
C LYS A 59 13.29 -7.36 -3.40
N GLY A 60 12.04 -6.91 -3.24
CA GLY A 60 10.98 -7.61 -2.54
C GLY A 60 10.98 -7.40 -1.02
N ASP A 61 11.84 -6.52 -0.50
CA ASP A 61 11.86 -6.17 0.92
C ASP A 61 10.64 -5.31 1.25
N GLU A 62 9.97 -5.64 2.36
CA GLU A 62 8.95 -4.76 2.94
C GLU A 62 9.63 -3.52 3.53
N ILE A 63 9.28 -2.35 3.00
CA ILE A 63 9.83 -1.07 3.44
C ILE A 63 8.84 -0.24 4.25
N TYR A 64 7.54 -0.59 4.19
CA TYR A 64 6.47 0.15 4.84
C TYR A 64 5.14 -0.62 4.91
N ARG A 65 4.32 -0.26 5.90
CA ARG A 65 2.91 -0.65 6.02
C ARG A 65 2.04 0.58 6.24
N ALA A 66 1.14 0.85 5.31
CA ALA A 66 0.15 1.90 5.42
C ALA A 66 -1.16 1.31 6.01
N PRO A 67 -1.62 1.74 7.20
CA PRO A 67 -2.88 1.27 7.74
C PRO A 67 -4.07 1.81 6.95
N LEU A 68 -5.15 1.02 6.80
CA LEU A 68 -6.45 1.49 6.29
C LEU A 68 -7.35 2.03 7.42
N ALA A 69 -6.78 2.37 8.58
CA ALA A 69 -7.50 2.95 9.71
C ALA A 69 -7.49 4.48 9.65
N LEU A 70 -8.56 5.11 10.11
CA LEU A 70 -8.61 6.57 10.33
C LEU A 70 -7.69 6.92 11.51
N HIS A 71 -6.69 7.77 11.28
CA HIS A 71 -5.95 8.49 12.32
C HIS A 71 -6.67 9.78 12.70
#